data_AF-A0A836BN50-F1
#
_entry.id   AF-A0A836BN50-F1
#
_cell.length_a   1.000
_cell.length_b   1.000
_cell.length_c   1.000
_cell.angle_alpha   90.00
_cell.angle_beta   90.00
_cell.angle_gamma   90.00
#
_symmetry.space_group_name_H-M   'P 1'
#
loop_
_entity.id
_entity.type
_entity.pdbx_description
1 polymer ?
#
loop_
_entity_poly.entity_id
_entity_poly.type
_entity_poly.pdbx_seq_one_letter_code
_entity_poly.pdbx_strand_id
1 'polypeptide(L)'
;MYGFNEKKEINDLWMNAGIYHLSKDIIKDLPTKGNIENTTFPKYAKKGKLNIVKFKNVKWYSIDSYKDMEECSTQVRKIIK
;
A
#
# COMPACT_ATOMS: atom_id res chain seq x y z
N MET A 1 6.07 32.37 -2.24
CA MET A 1 5.70 32.13 -0.82
C MET A 1 5.98 30.65 -0.54
N TYR A 2 7.11 30.34 0.10
CA TYR A 2 7.48 28.95 0.41
C TYR A 2 6.86 28.57 1.76
N GLY A 3 5.72 27.88 1.72
CA GLY A 3 5.04 27.35 2.91
C GLY A 3 5.29 25.85 3.04
N PHE A 4 5.48 25.38 4.27
CA PHE A 4 5.53 23.95 4.56
C PHE A 4 4.14 23.33 4.38
N ASN A 5 4.08 22.18 3.72
CA ASN A 5 2.84 21.43 3.53
C ASN A 5 3.11 19.95 3.85
N GLU A 6 2.72 19.55 5.05
CA GLU A 6 2.93 18.20 5.57
C GLU A 6 2.09 17.18 4.79
N LYS A 7 2.65 16.00 4.50
CA LYS A 7 1.95 14.86 3.88
C LYS A 7 1.29 15.18 2.51
N LYS A 8 1.93 16.01 1.69
CA LYS A 8 1.46 16.32 0.34
C LYS A 8 1.55 15.10 -0.58
N GLU A 9 0.58 14.94 -1.47
CA GLU A 9 0.60 13.90 -2.51
C GLU A 9 1.71 14.17 -3.55
N ILE A 10 2.40 13.11 -3.97
CA ILE A 10 3.48 13.15 -4.97
C ILE A 10 3.00 12.35 -6.19
N ASN A 11 2.63 13.07 -7.25
CA ASN A 11 1.90 12.51 -8.41
C ASN A 11 2.58 11.30 -9.08
N ASP A 12 3.92 11.26 -9.10
CA ASP A 12 4.70 10.23 -9.81
C ASP A 12 5.35 9.21 -8.89
N LEU A 13 5.02 9.22 -7.60
CA LEU A 13 5.53 8.27 -6.62
C LEU A 13 4.39 7.37 -6.11
N TRP A 14 4.58 6.07 -6.27
CA TRP A 14 3.62 5.06 -5.83
C TRP A 14 4.23 4.23 -4.72
N MET A 15 3.40 3.87 -3.75
CA MET A 15 3.74 2.95 -2.68
C MET A 15 2.87 1.70 -2.73
N ASN A 16 3.37 0.63 -2.13
CA ASN A 16 2.61 -0.59 -1.98
C ASN A 16 1.48 -0.37 -0.95
N ALA A 17 0.23 -0.58 -1.36
CA ALA A 17 -0.95 -0.39 -0.52
C ALA A 17 -1.25 -1.58 0.41
N GLY A 18 -0.50 -2.69 0.32
CA GLY A 18 -0.72 -3.90 1.10
C GLY A 18 -1.94 -4.72 0.69
N ILE A 19 -2.56 -4.40 -0.46
CA ILE A 19 -3.74 -5.08 -1.00
C ILE A 19 -3.32 -5.84 -2.26
N TYR A 20 -3.54 -7.15 -2.26
CA TYR A 20 -3.10 -8.02 -3.35
C TYR A 20 -4.22 -8.96 -3.81
N HIS A 21 -4.38 -9.07 -5.13
CA HIS A 21 -5.19 -10.11 -5.75
C HIS A 21 -4.25 -11.10 -6.43
N LEU A 22 -4.04 -12.26 -5.80
CA LEU A 22 -3.01 -13.23 -6.17
C LEU A 22 -3.65 -14.59 -6.50
N SER A 23 -3.14 -15.28 -7.52
CA SER A 23 -3.51 -16.68 -7.79
C SER A 23 -3.03 -17.58 -6.64
N LYS A 24 -3.77 -18.67 -6.38
CA LYS A 24 -3.34 -19.73 -5.46
C LYS A 24 -2.00 -20.35 -5.84
N ASP A 25 -1.59 -20.28 -7.10
CA ASP A 25 -0.31 -20.80 -7.56
C ASP A 25 0.89 -20.12 -6.90
N ILE A 26 0.73 -18.87 -6.42
CA ILE A 26 1.81 -18.15 -5.75
C ILE A 26 2.31 -18.86 -4.49
N ILE A 27 1.47 -19.70 -3.85
CA ILE A 27 1.82 -20.42 -2.62
C ILE A 27 3.12 -21.23 -2.80
N LYS A 28 3.35 -21.77 -4.00
CA LYS A 28 4.56 -22.54 -4.34
C LYS A 28 5.83 -21.68 -4.40
N ASP A 29 5.67 -20.39 -4.65
CA ASP A 29 6.74 -19.40 -4.81
C ASP A 29 6.92 -18.51 -3.56
N LEU A 30 6.08 -18.68 -2.53
CA LEU A 30 6.22 -17.98 -1.26
C LEU A 30 7.49 -18.45 -0.52
N PRO A 31 8.19 -17.54 0.18
CA PRO A 31 9.33 -17.95 0.99
C PRO A 31 8.84 -18.78 2.18
N THR A 32 9.62 -19.80 2.56
CA THR A 32 9.36 -20.56 3.81
C THR A 32 9.46 -19.65 5.05
N LYS A 33 10.31 -18.61 4.99
CA LYS A 33 10.48 -17.61 6.04
C LYS A 33 10.81 -16.24 5.44
N GLY A 34 10.19 -15.20 5.98
CA GLY A 34 10.41 -13.80 5.58
C GLY A 34 9.27 -13.22 4.75
N ASN A 35 9.52 -12.05 4.16
CA ASN A 35 8.47 -11.19 3.63
C ASN A 35 8.41 -11.31 2.10
N ILE A 36 7.19 -11.30 1.55
CA ILE A 36 6.95 -11.45 0.11
C ILE A 36 7.46 -10.24 -0.69
N GLU A 37 7.51 -9.08 -0.07
CA GLU A 37 7.93 -7.79 -0.65
C GLU A 37 9.41 -7.79 -1.03
N ASN A 38 10.24 -8.49 -0.25
CA ASN A 38 11.69 -8.58 -0.50
C ASN A 38 12.10 -9.85 -1.24
N THR A 39 11.17 -10.79 -1.44
CA THR A 39 11.48 -12.13 -1.97
C THR A 39 10.70 -12.44 -3.24
N THR A 40 9.41 -12.75 -3.13
CA THR A 40 8.56 -13.22 -4.24
C THR A 40 8.21 -12.10 -5.20
N PHE A 41 7.86 -10.90 -4.72
CA PHE A 41 7.47 -9.78 -5.58
C PHE A 41 8.60 -9.30 -6.51
N PRO A 42 9.84 -9.07 -6.05
CA PRO A 42 10.93 -8.70 -6.95
C PRO A 42 11.20 -9.76 -8.02
N LYS A 43 11.04 -11.05 -7.69
CA LYS A 43 11.16 -12.16 -8.67
C LYS A 43 10.03 -12.12 -9.70
N TYR A 44 8.80 -11.88 -9.27
CA TYR A 44 7.65 -11.82 -10.16
C TYR A 44 7.69 -10.59 -11.06
N ALA A 45 8.12 -9.43 -10.53
CA ALA A 45 8.33 -8.21 -11.30
C ALA A 45 9.34 -8.44 -12.43
N LYS A 46 10.50 -9.03 -12.12
CA LYS A 46 11.53 -9.38 -13.12
C LYS A 46 11.04 -10.38 -14.17
N LYS A 47 10.08 -11.24 -13.82
CA LYS A 47 9.47 -12.23 -14.72
C LYS A 47 8.22 -11.70 -15.46
N GLY A 48 7.84 -10.44 -15.29
CA GLY A 48 6.64 -9.85 -15.90
C GLY A 48 5.33 -10.48 -15.39
N LYS A 49 5.34 -11.09 -14.19
CA LYS A 49 4.18 -11.78 -13.60
C LYS A 49 3.38 -10.90 -12.62
N LEU A 50 3.78 -9.65 -12.40
CA LEU A 50 3.03 -8.70 -11.57
C LEU A 50 2.31 -7.70 -12.43
N ASN A 51 1.03 -7.50 -12.12
CA ASN A 51 0.24 -6.39 -12.61
C ASN A 51 0.03 -5.38 -11.47
N ILE A 52 -0.08 -4.11 -11.83
CA ILE A 52 -0.22 -3.02 -10.87
C ILE A 52 -1.58 -2.36 -11.09
N VAL A 53 -2.33 -2.16 -10.01
CA VAL A 53 -3.54 -1.34 -10.00
C VAL A 53 -3.23 -0.07 -9.22
N LYS A 54 -3.36 1.09 -9.88
CA LYS A 54 -3.14 2.40 -9.27
C LYS A 54 -4.45 2.89 -8.67
N PHE A 55 -4.48 3.09 -7.36
CA PHE A 55 -5.62 3.68 -6.68
C PHE A 55 -5.50 5.20 -6.72
N LYS A 56 -6.40 5.87 -7.44
CA LYS A 56 -6.48 7.34 -7.52
C LYS A 56 -7.75 7.81 -6.83
N ASN A 57 -7.72 9.01 -6.27
CA ASN A 57 -8.87 9.62 -5.58
C ASN A 57 -9.42 8.76 -4.43
N VAL A 58 -8.55 8.00 -3.75
CA VAL A 58 -8.90 7.18 -2.59
C VAL A 58 -8.26 7.74 -1.32
N LYS A 59 -8.82 7.37 -0.17
CA LYS A 59 -8.15 7.54 1.11
C LYS A 59 -7.55 6.20 1.53
N TRP A 60 -6.24 6.16 1.73
CA TRP A 60 -5.51 5.01 2.22
C TRP A 60 -4.76 5.42 3.49
N TYR A 61 -4.78 4.55 4.50
CA TYR A 61 -4.14 4.78 5.78
C TYR A 61 -3.39 3.50 6.19
N SER A 62 -2.10 3.61 6.51
CA SER A 62 -1.44 2.63 7.38
C SER A 62 -1.69 3.02 8.83
N ILE A 63 -1.80 2.03 9.71
CA ILE A 63 -1.99 2.24 11.14
C ILE A 63 -0.78 1.64 11.84
N ASP A 64 0.28 2.46 11.96
CA ASP A 64 1.54 2.04 12.57
C ASP A 64 1.71 2.62 13.98
N SER A 65 1.00 3.72 14.28
CA SER A 65 1.02 4.39 15.58
C SER A 65 -0.39 4.72 16.09
N TYR A 66 -0.47 5.10 17.38
CA TYR A 66 -1.71 5.57 17.98
C TYR A 66 -2.26 6.83 17.30
N LYS A 67 -1.37 7.74 16.87
CA LYS A 67 -1.74 8.97 16.15
C LYS A 67 -2.46 8.64 14.84
N ASP A 68 -1.97 7.64 14.10
CA ASP A 68 -2.58 7.22 12.83
C ASP A 68 -3.99 6.67 13.04
N MET A 69 -4.20 5.94 14.13
CA MET A 69 -5.51 5.42 14.51
C MET A 69 -6.50 6.54 14.84
N GLU A 70 -6.09 7.57 15.60
CA GLU A 70 -6.94 8.73 15.90
C GLU A 70 -7.27 9.55 14.64
N GLU A 71 -6.27 9.81 13.79
CA GLU A 71 -6.44 10.49 12.50
C GLU A 71 -7.44 9.72 11.61
N CYS A 72 -7.24 8.41 11.45
CA CYS A 72 -8.10 7.55 10.64
C CYS A 72 -9.54 7.50 11.19
N SER A 73 -9.72 7.32 12.50
CA SER A 73 -11.04 7.28 13.15
C SER A 73 -11.84 8.56 12.89
N THR A 74 -11.19 9.72 12.94
CA THR A 74 -11.82 11.01 12.66
C THR A 74 -12.31 11.10 11.21
N GLN A 75 -11.55 10.58 10.26
CA GLN A 75 -11.91 10.60 8.84
C GLN A 75 -13.02 9.61 8.53
N VAL A 76 -12.95 8.39 9.08
CA VAL A 76 -13.98 7.36 8.93
C VAL A 76 -15.34 7.84 9.46
N ARG A 77 -15.38 8.50 10.63
CA ARG A 77 -16.62 9.07 11.18
C ARG A 77 -17.31 10.09 10.27
N LYS A 78 -16.56 10.79 9.41
CA LYS A 78 -17.13 11.73 8.43
C LYS A 78 -17.76 11.02 7.22
N ILE A 79 -17.34 9.79 6.93
CA ILE A 79 -17.78 9.01 5.78
C ILE A 79 -19.03 8.18 6.13
N ILE A 80 -19.14 7.70 7.37
CA ILE A 80 -20.22 6.80 7.82
C ILE A 80 -21.48 7.57 8.28
N LYS A 81 -21.47 8.92 8.26
CA LYS A 81 -22.67 9.73 8.50
C LYS A 81 -23.56 9.79 7.27
#